data_AF-A0A379LYK7-F1
#
_entry.id   AF-A0A379LYK7-F1
#
_cell.length_a   1.000
_cell.length_b   1.000
_cell.length_c   1.000
_cell.angle_alpha   90.00
_cell.angle_beta   90.00
_cell.angle_gamma   90.00
#
_symmetry.space_group_name_H-M   'P 1'
#
loop_
_entity.id
_entity.type
_entity.pdbx_description
1 polymer ?
#
loop_
_entity_poly.entity_id
_entity_poly.type
_entity_poly.pdbx_seq_one_letter_code
_entity_poly.pdbx_strand_id
1 'polypeptide(L)'
;MSKDEDGRVPSPEEPDRPEQPVPDVTPAGPETPTVPDVPPGPDIPDVPPIDPEPSPDPDVTPRDAATPHDVQVHDAEIVAPGKVDAGVVGTGVRAPTIEEITGYTADGVPTFESVREKIEQRSATALGAEELARATGAGRTLDEQYEDRRAAAADRLAEIRRSLRSE
;
A
#
# COMPACT_ATOMS: atom_id res chain seq x y z
N MET A 1 31.28 20.88 -53.02
CA MET A 1 31.89 20.56 -51.71
C MET A 1 31.08 21.30 -50.66
N SER A 2 30.15 20.59 -50.00
CA SER A 2 30.21 20.19 -48.57
C SER A 2 29.64 21.31 -47.69
N LYS A 3 28.37 21.25 -47.28
CA LYS A 3 27.82 20.57 -46.08
C LYS A 3 28.57 20.96 -44.81
N ASP A 4 27.98 21.87 -44.03
CA ASP A 4 28.03 22.05 -42.57
C ASP A 4 26.82 22.95 -42.23
N GLU A 5 25.71 22.41 -41.72
CA GLU A 5 25.44 22.18 -40.29
C GLU A 5 25.48 23.48 -39.48
N ASP A 6 24.29 24.01 -39.16
CA ASP A 6 23.95 24.35 -37.77
C ASP A 6 22.46 24.67 -37.67
N GLY A 7 21.71 23.68 -37.19
CA GLY A 7 20.34 23.87 -36.72
C GLY A 7 20.36 24.81 -35.53
N ARG A 8 20.10 26.09 -35.77
CA ARG A 8 19.81 27.06 -34.71
C ARG A 8 18.48 26.67 -34.08
N VAL A 9 18.54 25.90 -33.00
CA VAL A 9 17.41 25.73 -32.07
C VAL A 9 16.91 27.12 -31.66
N PRO A 10 15.62 27.45 -31.82
CA PRO A 10 15.09 28.66 -31.21
C PRO A 10 15.26 28.53 -29.71
N SER A 11 15.81 29.57 -29.07
CA SER A 11 15.87 29.66 -27.62
C SER A 11 14.47 29.39 -27.03
N PRO A 12 14.35 28.69 -25.90
CA PRO A 12 13.06 28.58 -25.25
C PRO A 12 12.59 30.00 -24.92
N GLU A 13 11.42 30.39 -25.42
CA GLU A 13 10.72 31.55 -24.89
C GLU A 13 10.61 31.33 -23.37
N GLU A 14 11.23 32.20 -22.59
CA GLU A 14 10.99 32.24 -21.16
C GLU A 14 9.48 32.44 -20.96
N PRO A 15 8.78 31.57 -20.20
CA PRO A 15 7.37 31.75 -19.96
C PRO A 15 7.17 33.11 -19.31
N ASP A 16 6.28 33.91 -19.91
CA ASP A 16 5.95 35.26 -19.50
C ASP A 16 5.68 35.26 -17.98
N ARG A 17 6.61 35.84 -17.22
CA ARG A 17 6.50 35.88 -15.77
C ARG A 17 5.30 36.78 -15.48
N PRO A 18 4.28 36.34 -14.71
CA PRO A 18 3.11 37.17 -14.47
C PRO A 18 3.57 38.51 -13.85
N GLU A 19 3.30 39.62 -14.55
CA GLU A 19 3.57 40.98 -14.05
C GLU A 19 2.73 41.34 -12.82
N GLN A 20 1.78 40.47 -12.44
CA GLN A 20 0.95 40.65 -11.26
C GLN A 20 1.53 39.82 -10.11
N PRO A 21 1.80 40.45 -8.94
CA PRO A 21 2.13 39.69 -7.74
C PRO A 21 1.00 38.71 -7.47
N VAL A 22 1.36 37.45 -7.20
CA VAL A 22 0.39 36.46 -6.71
C VAL A 22 -0.35 37.10 -5.54
N PRO A 23 -1.70 37.15 -5.54
CA PRO A 23 -2.42 37.70 -4.41
C PRO A 23 -2.01 36.89 -3.19
N ASP A 24 -1.67 37.59 -2.12
CA ASP A 24 -1.36 36.98 -0.83
C ASP A 24 -2.61 36.20 -0.42
N VAL A 25 -2.59 34.89 -0.64
CA VAL A 25 -3.62 33.98 -0.15
C VAL A 25 -3.39 33.88 1.34
N THR A 26 -3.87 34.87 2.09
CA THR A 26 -4.01 34.75 3.53
C THR A 26 -4.73 33.41 3.75
N PRO A 27 -4.11 32.43 4.44
CA PRO A 27 -4.82 31.22 4.78
C PRO A 27 -6.08 31.68 5.52
N ALA A 28 -7.24 31.23 5.05
CA ALA A 28 -8.48 31.45 5.78
C ALA A 28 -8.21 31.08 7.24
N GLY A 29 -8.65 31.95 8.16
CA GLY A 29 -8.65 31.61 9.58
C GLY A 29 -9.37 30.27 9.80
N PRO A 30 -9.32 29.70 11.01
CA PRO A 30 -10.05 28.48 11.34
C PRO A 30 -11.56 28.74 11.42
N GLU A 31 -12.15 29.33 10.39
CA GLU A 31 -13.57 29.29 10.14
C GLU A 31 -13.87 27.84 9.78
N THR A 32 -14.12 27.01 10.79
CA THR A 32 -14.66 25.67 10.61
C THR A 32 -15.86 25.79 9.67
N PRO A 33 -15.86 25.15 8.48
CA PRO A 33 -17.05 25.10 7.67
C PRO A 33 -18.14 24.47 8.53
N THR A 34 -19.22 25.22 8.77
CA THR A 34 -20.40 24.69 9.48
C THR A 34 -20.85 23.44 8.73
N VAL A 35 -20.60 22.29 9.34
CA VAL A 35 -21.14 21.01 8.89
C VAL A 35 -22.66 21.15 8.96
N PRO A 36 -23.41 20.87 7.87
CA PRO A 36 -24.87 20.80 7.95
C PRO A 36 -25.26 19.89 9.10
N ASP A 37 -26.28 20.28 9.88
CA ASP A 37 -26.75 19.51 11.03
C ASP A 37 -27.19 18.12 10.54
N VAL A 38 -26.28 17.15 10.64
CA VAL A 38 -26.56 15.74 10.36
C VAL A 38 -27.36 15.26 11.56
N PRO A 39 -28.60 14.75 11.37
CA PRO A 39 -29.36 14.22 12.48
C PRO A 39 -28.50 13.18 13.21
N PRO A 40 -28.50 13.16 14.55
CA PRO A 40 -27.69 12.21 15.29
C PRO A 40 -27.99 10.82 14.74
N GLY A 41 -26.93 10.11 14.34
CA GLY A 41 -27.05 8.71 13.99
C GLY A 41 -27.66 7.94 15.16
N PRO A 42 -28.24 6.75 14.92
CA PRO A 42 -28.65 5.88 16.03
C PRO A 42 -27.51 5.75 17.02
N ASP A 43 -27.82 5.84 18.32
CA ASP A 43 -26.85 5.71 19.40
C ASP A 43 -25.97 4.50 19.11
N ILE A 44 -24.72 4.76 18.72
CA ILE A 44 -23.73 3.69 18.57
C ILE A 44 -23.57 3.18 20.00
N PRO A 45 -23.95 1.93 20.30
CA PRO A 45 -23.75 1.40 21.63
C PRO A 45 -22.26 1.58 21.94
N ASP A 46 -21.98 2.14 23.13
CA ASP A 46 -20.62 2.30 23.62
C ASP A 46 -20.02 0.90 23.69
N VAL A 47 -19.35 0.48 22.62
CA VAL A 47 -18.67 -0.80 22.56
C VAL A 47 -17.58 -0.63 23.59
N PRO A 48 -17.64 -1.36 24.73
CA PRO A 48 -16.57 -1.27 25.70
C PRO A 48 -15.26 -1.49 24.94
N PRO A 49 -14.17 -0.76 25.26
CA PRO A 49 -12.88 -1.05 24.67
C PRO A 49 -12.72 -2.56 24.71
N ILE A 50 -12.59 -3.17 23.54
CA ILE A 50 -12.24 -4.57 23.45
C ILE A 50 -10.86 -4.57 24.06
N ASP A 51 -10.78 -4.92 25.36
CA ASP A 51 -9.53 -5.35 25.94
C ASP A 51 -9.02 -6.38 24.95
N PRO A 52 -7.88 -6.13 24.28
CA PRO A 52 -7.35 -7.12 23.36
C PRO A 52 -7.23 -8.36 24.22
N GLU A 53 -8.05 -9.38 23.93
CA GLU A 53 -7.84 -10.68 24.53
C GLU A 53 -6.35 -10.95 24.31
N PRO A 54 -5.62 -11.36 25.36
CA PRO A 54 -4.21 -11.65 25.22
C PRO A 54 -4.12 -12.55 23.99
N SER A 55 -3.36 -12.11 22.97
CA SER A 55 -3.13 -12.95 21.81
C SER A 55 -2.79 -14.32 22.37
N PRO A 56 -3.51 -15.40 21.99
CA PRO A 56 -3.15 -16.71 22.48
C PRO A 56 -1.66 -16.82 22.21
N ASP A 57 -0.90 -17.12 23.26
CA ASP A 57 0.53 -17.39 23.09
C ASP A 57 0.62 -18.29 21.87
N PRO A 58 1.50 -17.99 20.89
CA PRO A 58 1.65 -18.87 19.74
C PRO A 58 1.78 -20.26 20.33
N ASP A 59 0.96 -21.20 19.87
CA ASP A 59 0.93 -22.54 20.45
C ASP A 59 2.33 -23.13 20.28
N VAL A 60 3.18 -22.95 21.31
CA VAL A 60 4.53 -23.47 21.40
C VAL A 60 4.47 -24.88 21.95
N THR A 61 3.30 -25.56 21.87
CA THR A 61 3.29 -27.02 22.02
C THR A 61 4.48 -27.54 21.23
N PRO A 62 5.49 -28.11 21.90
CA PRO A 62 6.57 -28.77 21.20
C PRO A 62 5.85 -29.79 20.34
N ARG A 63 5.92 -29.61 19.01
CA ARG A 63 5.23 -30.44 18.02
C ARG A 63 5.21 -31.87 18.53
N ASP A 64 4.04 -32.29 19.03
CA ASP A 64 3.89 -33.57 19.69
C ASP A 64 4.32 -34.63 18.68
N ALA A 65 5.32 -35.41 19.09
CA ALA A 65 6.07 -36.38 18.32
C ALA A 65 6.04 -36.13 16.81
N ALA A 66 7.07 -35.43 16.31
CA ALA A 66 7.45 -35.55 14.91
C ALA A 66 7.27 -37.00 14.47
N THR A 67 6.30 -37.25 13.59
CA THR A 67 6.38 -38.37 12.67
C THR A 67 7.82 -38.34 12.18
N PRO A 68 8.61 -39.42 12.29
CA PRO A 68 9.96 -39.42 11.75
C PRO A 68 9.79 -39.15 10.26
N HIS A 69 9.93 -37.89 9.87
CA HIS A 69 10.24 -37.54 8.51
C HIS A 69 11.55 -38.28 8.31
N ASP A 70 11.48 -39.34 7.50
CA ASP A 70 12.65 -40.05 7.04
C ASP A 70 13.56 -38.97 6.45
N VAL A 71 14.54 -38.56 7.26
CA VAL A 71 15.47 -37.50 6.89
C VAL A 71 16.26 -38.16 5.80
N GLN A 72 15.86 -37.94 4.54
CA GLN A 72 16.67 -38.32 3.40
C GLN A 72 17.92 -37.48 3.51
N VAL A 73 18.93 -38.03 4.20
CA VAL A 73 20.25 -37.45 4.30
C VAL A 73 20.83 -37.57 2.90
N HIS A 74 20.67 -36.51 2.11
CA HIS A 74 21.32 -36.41 0.83
C HIS A 74 22.82 -36.25 1.08
N ASP A 75 23.60 -37.23 0.64
CA ASP A 75 25.06 -37.14 0.66
C ASP A 75 25.48 -36.07 -0.36
N ALA A 76 25.67 -34.85 0.13
CA ALA A 76 26.13 -33.74 -0.67
C ALA A 76 27.67 -33.74 -0.65
N GLU A 77 28.27 -34.25 -1.73
CA GLU A 77 29.71 -34.09 -1.95
C GLU A 77 30.04 -32.60 -2.05
N ILE A 78 30.87 -32.10 -1.14
CA ILE A 78 31.38 -30.73 -1.18
C ILE A 78 32.33 -30.64 -2.36
N VAL A 79 31.83 -30.16 -3.50
CA VAL A 79 32.67 -29.83 -4.66
C VAL A 79 33.60 -28.69 -4.24
N ALA A 80 34.91 -28.96 -4.25
CA ALA A 80 35.91 -27.92 -4.06
C ALA A 80 35.67 -26.79 -5.07
N PRO A 81 35.78 -25.51 -4.68
CA PRO A 81 35.56 -24.41 -5.60
C PRO A 81 36.57 -24.57 -6.74
N GLY A 82 36.06 -24.89 -7.94
CA GLY A 82 36.88 -24.94 -9.14
C GLY A 82 37.58 -23.60 -9.30
N LYS A 83 38.89 -23.62 -9.60
CA LYS A 83 39.56 -22.41 -10.06
C LYS A 83 38.86 -21.99 -11.34
N VAL A 84 38.08 -20.92 -11.25
CA VAL A 84 37.56 -20.24 -12.43
C VAL A 84 38.76 -19.60 -13.12
N ASP A 85 39.14 -20.15 -14.27
CA ASP A 85 39.96 -19.40 -15.21
C ASP A 85 39.22 -18.09 -15.51
N ALA A 86 39.94 -16.97 -15.48
CA ALA A 86 39.41 -15.63 -15.75
C ALA A 86 39.06 -15.43 -17.25
N GLY A 87 38.44 -16.43 -17.88
CA GLY A 87 37.74 -16.31 -19.14
C GLY A 87 36.28 -15.97 -18.84
N VAL A 88 35.86 -14.77 -19.23
CA VAL A 88 34.46 -14.32 -19.22
C VAL A 88 33.60 -15.37 -19.94
N VAL A 89 32.95 -16.22 -19.15
CA VAL A 89 31.79 -17.01 -19.53
C VAL A 89 30.65 -16.45 -18.70
N GLY A 90 29.64 -15.89 -19.38
CA GLY A 90 28.52 -15.16 -18.78
C GLY A 90 27.59 -16.03 -17.95
N THR A 91 28.04 -16.48 -16.79
CA THR A 91 27.19 -16.88 -15.66
C THR A 91 27.36 -15.83 -14.57
N GLY A 92 26.63 -14.73 -14.77
CA GLY A 92 26.81 -13.44 -14.09
C GLY A 92 26.31 -13.42 -12.64
N VAL A 93 27.07 -14.01 -11.73
CA VAL A 93 26.92 -13.74 -10.29
C VAL A 93 27.82 -12.56 -9.93
N ARG A 94 27.22 -11.38 -9.82
CA ARG A 94 27.86 -10.18 -9.26
C ARG A 94 27.42 -10.04 -7.81
N ALA A 95 28.32 -9.55 -6.95
CA ALA A 95 27.94 -9.14 -5.61
C ALA A 95 26.84 -8.06 -5.67
N PRO A 96 25.81 -8.16 -4.81
CA PRO A 96 24.76 -7.14 -4.73
C PRO A 96 25.36 -5.80 -4.32
N THR A 97 24.80 -4.74 -4.88
CA THR A 97 25.18 -3.36 -4.59
C THR A 97 24.63 -2.92 -3.24
N ILE A 98 25.24 -1.89 -2.66
CA ILE A 98 24.75 -1.27 -1.41
C ILE A 98 23.30 -0.80 -1.57
N GLU A 99 22.95 -0.28 -2.75
CA GLU A 99 21.60 0.18 -3.05
C GLU A 99 20.59 -0.97 -3.08
N GLU A 100 20.96 -2.14 -3.63
CA GLU A 100 20.12 -3.34 -3.62
C GLU A 100 19.96 -3.93 -2.22
N ILE A 101 21.00 -3.85 -1.37
CA ILE A 101 20.95 -4.41 0.00
C ILE A 101 20.18 -3.49 0.95
N THR A 102 20.43 -2.19 0.87
CA THR A 102 19.86 -1.22 1.82
C THR A 102 18.56 -0.62 1.32
N GLY A 103 18.34 -0.61 0.01
CA GLY A 103 17.25 0.12 -0.62
C GLY A 103 17.47 1.63 -0.68
N TYR A 104 18.66 2.15 -0.35
CA TYR A 104 19.01 3.57 -0.38
C TYR A 104 20.21 3.83 -1.30
N THR A 105 20.20 4.97 -1.98
CA THR A 105 21.35 5.48 -2.72
C THR A 105 22.47 5.91 -1.76
N ALA A 106 23.67 6.15 -2.30
CA ALA A 106 24.80 6.67 -1.51
C ALA A 106 24.50 8.01 -0.82
N ASP A 107 23.60 8.83 -1.40
CA ASP A 107 23.15 10.11 -0.83
C ASP A 107 22.06 9.93 0.25
N GLY A 108 21.69 8.70 0.59
CA GLY A 108 20.68 8.38 1.60
C GLY A 108 19.23 8.54 1.11
N VAL A 109 19.00 8.61 -0.19
CA VAL A 109 17.65 8.69 -0.77
C VAL A 109 17.14 7.26 -1.04
N PRO A 110 15.90 6.91 -0.67
CA PRO A 110 15.33 5.61 -1.04
C PRO A 110 15.36 5.40 -2.56
N THR A 111 15.82 4.24 -2.99
CA THR A 111 15.71 3.83 -4.39
C THR A 111 14.25 3.64 -4.77
N PHE A 112 13.94 3.77 -6.06
CA PHE A 112 12.58 3.54 -6.54
C PHE A 112 12.10 2.11 -6.30
N GLU A 113 12.98 1.13 -6.48
CA GLU A 113 12.66 -0.29 -6.24
C GLU A 113 12.34 -0.56 -4.77
N SER A 114 13.08 0.01 -3.81
CA SER A 114 12.79 -0.19 -2.39
C SER A 114 11.45 0.41 -1.95
N VAL A 115 11.09 1.56 -2.51
CA VAL A 115 9.77 2.18 -2.25
C VAL A 115 8.66 1.33 -2.87
N ARG A 116 8.85 0.85 -4.10
CA ARG A 116 7.89 -0.04 -4.77
C ARG A 116 7.67 -1.30 -3.94
N GLU A 117 8.73 -2.03 -3.60
CA GLU A 117 8.64 -3.27 -2.83
C GLU A 117 7.95 -3.03 -1.48
N LYS A 118 8.29 -1.93 -0.79
CA LYS A 118 7.65 -1.56 0.48
C LYS A 118 6.16 -1.25 0.33
N ILE A 119 5.75 -0.64 -0.78
CA ILE A 119 4.33 -0.40 -1.07
C ILE A 119 3.62 -1.73 -1.33
N GLU A 120 4.20 -2.58 -2.18
CA GLU A 120 3.64 -3.90 -2.49
C GLU A 120 3.47 -4.75 -1.24
N GLN A 121 4.47 -4.77 -0.37
CA GLN A 121 4.40 -5.48 0.92
C GLN A 121 3.30 -4.94 1.83
N ARG A 122 3.16 -3.61 1.95
CA ARG A 122 2.10 -3.00 2.76
C ARG A 122 0.72 -3.25 2.16
N SER A 123 0.58 -3.18 0.84
CA SER A 123 -0.67 -3.46 0.15
C SER A 123 -1.09 -4.92 0.33
N ALA A 124 -0.17 -5.87 0.13
CA ALA A 124 -0.45 -7.29 0.36
C ALA A 124 -0.85 -7.57 1.81
N THR A 125 -0.14 -6.98 2.77
CA THR A 125 -0.45 -7.13 4.21
C THR A 125 -1.81 -6.52 4.55
N ALA A 126 -2.10 -5.32 4.05
CA ALA A 126 -3.36 -4.64 4.32
C ALA A 126 -4.56 -5.44 3.78
N LEU A 127 -4.45 -5.99 2.57
CA LEU A 127 -5.48 -6.84 1.99
C LEU A 127 -5.72 -8.11 2.83
N GLY A 128 -4.65 -8.77 3.29
CA GLY A 128 -4.77 -9.92 4.18
C GLY A 128 -5.37 -9.57 5.55
N ALA A 129 -4.98 -8.42 6.10
CA ALA A 129 -5.48 -7.94 7.39
C ALA A 129 -6.98 -7.59 7.34
N GLU A 130 -7.45 -7.00 6.23
CA GLU A 130 -8.87 -6.70 6.04
C GLU A 130 -9.72 -7.98 6.01
N GLU A 131 -9.26 -9.01 5.30
CA GLU A 131 -9.98 -10.29 5.25
C GLU A 131 -10.07 -10.94 6.63
N LEU A 132 -8.97 -10.93 7.39
CA LEU A 132 -8.96 -11.43 8.76
C LEU A 132 -9.88 -10.62 9.67
N ALA A 133 -9.86 -9.29 9.57
CA ALA A 133 -10.73 -8.43 10.36
C ALA A 133 -12.22 -8.67 10.04
N ARG A 134 -12.57 -8.87 8.76
CA ARG A 134 -13.92 -9.21 8.32
C ARG A 134 -14.38 -10.57 8.83
N ALA A 135 -13.50 -11.57 8.88
CA ALA A 135 -13.82 -12.91 9.36
C ALA A 135 -14.16 -12.96 10.87
N THR A 136 -13.75 -11.95 11.64
CA THR A 136 -14.09 -11.84 13.06
C THR A 136 -15.61 -11.72 13.29
N GLY A 137 -16.05 -12.00 14.53
CA GLY A 137 -17.46 -11.80 14.90
C GLY A 137 -17.90 -10.34 14.76
N ALA A 138 -17.09 -9.39 15.24
CA ALA A 138 -17.36 -7.96 15.12
C ALA A 138 -17.37 -7.49 13.66
N GLY A 139 -16.45 -8.00 12.82
CA GLY A 139 -16.42 -7.71 11.38
C GLY A 139 -17.72 -8.08 10.69
N ARG A 140 -18.23 -9.30 10.94
CA ARG A 140 -19.53 -9.75 10.41
C ARG A 140 -20.69 -8.84 10.83
N THR A 141 -20.75 -8.44 12.10
CA THR A 141 -21.82 -7.53 12.58
C THR A 141 -21.75 -6.14 11.95
N LEU A 142 -20.56 -5.63 11.65
CA LEU A 142 -20.39 -4.33 10.99
C LEU A 142 -20.82 -4.39 9.52
N ASP A 143 -20.49 -5.49 8.83
CA ASP A 143 -20.91 -5.74 7.45
C ASP A 143 -22.44 -5.85 7.35
N GLU A 144 -23.09 -6.56 8.27
CA GLU A 144 -24.56 -6.64 8.38
C GLU A 144 -25.19 -5.25 8.52
N GLN A 145 -24.70 -4.44 9.47
CA GLN A 145 -25.20 -3.08 9.68
C GLN A 145 -24.97 -2.16 8.46
N TYR A 146 -23.86 -2.35 7.75
CA TYR A 146 -23.58 -1.60 6.53
C TYR A 146 -24.58 -1.95 5.43
N GLU A 147 -24.84 -3.24 5.21
CA GLU A 147 -25.80 -3.71 4.22
C GLU A 147 -27.24 -3.29 4.56
N ASP A 148 -27.64 -3.34 5.83
CA ASP A 148 -28.95 -2.83 6.27
C ASP A 148 -29.13 -1.33 5.95
N ARG A 149 -28.10 -0.51 6.25
CA ARG A 149 -28.12 0.92 5.88
C ARG A 149 -28.16 1.13 4.38
N ARG A 150 -27.43 0.30 3.62
CA ARG A 150 -27.40 0.35 2.16
C ARG A 150 -28.75 -0.01 1.55
N ALA A 151 -29.42 -1.04 2.06
CA ALA A 151 -30.75 -1.45 1.64
C ALA A 151 -31.79 -0.34 1.93
N ALA A 152 -31.78 0.21 3.15
CA ALA A 152 -32.66 1.31 3.52
C ALA A 152 -32.45 2.56 2.63
N ALA A 153 -31.19 2.89 2.32
CA ALA A 153 -30.87 3.98 1.40
C ALA A 153 -31.36 3.69 -0.03
N ALA A 154 -31.22 2.46 -0.51
CA ALA A 154 -31.70 2.05 -1.82
C ALA A 154 -33.23 2.13 -1.93
N ASP A 155 -33.96 1.67 -0.91
CA ASP A 155 -35.41 1.77 -0.83
C ASP A 155 -35.88 3.22 -0.83
N ARG A 156 -35.20 4.08 -0.07
CA ARG A 156 -35.52 5.51 -0.04
C ARG A 156 -35.29 6.17 -1.39
N LEU A 157 -34.20 5.83 -2.08
CA LEU A 157 -33.94 6.31 -3.45
C LEU A 157 -35.00 5.82 -4.43
N ALA A 158 -35.48 4.58 -4.29
CA ALA A 158 -36.55 4.05 -5.12
C ALA A 158 -37.87 4.79 -4.90
N GLU A 159 -38.19 5.13 -3.65
CA GLU A 159 -39.35 5.96 -3.31
C GLU A 159 -39.29 7.34 -3.97
N ILE A 160 -38.15 8.04 -3.85
CA ILE A 160 -37.94 9.35 -4.47
C ILE A 160 -38.08 9.26 -6.00
N ARG A 161 -37.51 8.23 -6.64
CA ARG A 161 -37.67 8.05 -8.09
C ARG A 161 -39.12 7.82 -8.50
N ARG A 162 -39.91 7.12 -7.69
CA ARG A 162 -41.35 6.94 -7.93
C ARG A 162 -42.07 8.27 -7.81
N SER A 163 -41.84 9.04 -6.74
CA SER A 163 -42.51 10.33 -6.53
C SER A 163 -42.25 11.30 -7.69
N LEU A 164 -41.02 11.36 -8.19
CA LEU A 164 -40.64 12.19 -9.34
C LEU A 164 -41.26 11.75 -10.68
N ARG A 165 -41.72 10.50 -10.80
CA ARG A 165 -42.34 9.97 -12.03
C ARG A 165 -43.87 10.10 -12.01
N SER A 166 -44.47 10.12 -10.82
CA SER A 166 -45.92 10.20 -10.63
C SER A 166 -46.47 11.63 -10.61
N GLU A 167 -45.61 12.63 -10.80
CA GLU A 167 -45.96 14.06 -10.95
C GLU A 167 -45.87 14.50 -12.42
#